data_AF-A0A849ZIS4-F1
#
_entry.id   AF-A0A849ZIS4-F1
#
_cell.length_a   1.000
_cell.length_b   1.000
_cell.length_c   1.000
_cell.angle_alpha   90.00
_cell.angle_beta   90.00
_cell.angle_gamma   90.00
#
_symmetry.space_group_name_H-M   'P 1'
#
loop_
_entity.id
_entity.type
_entity.pdbx_description
1 polymer ?
#
loop_
_entity_poly.entity_id
_entity_poly.type
_entity_poly.pdbx_seq_one_letter_code
_entity_poly.pdbx_strand_id
1 'polypeptide(L)'
;MRDGLRLRIQAAGRFTPPAGSLSEQERVLVFRAVQAVIEADGFLAQPGADLLMSLREELQLHHVTDFGPDLTADELRGSGLSAAAKDYLCYMVLLSGFADGVMTDGEREVIDGLCAALDLDERRRAEIQSACQRAILEATILMNLPEVISSSDLAQRYCRELGLDGDSLEQVADAILQSLAEA
;
A
#
# COMPACT_ATOMS: atom_id res chain seq x y z
N MET A 1 11.08 -9.83 1.87
CA MET A 1 10.57 -8.54 1.32
C MET A 1 9.44 -8.72 0.31
N ARG A 2 9.56 -9.59 -0.72
CA ARG A 2 8.47 -9.85 -1.70
C ARG A 2 7.09 -10.17 -1.08
N ASP A 3 7.04 -10.87 0.05
CA ASP A 3 5.77 -11.25 0.68
C ASP A 3 5.12 -10.10 1.46
N GLY A 4 5.90 -9.20 2.06
CA GLY A 4 5.39 -8.09 2.88
C GLY A 4 4.58 -7.08 2.09
N LEU A 5 4.99 -6.82 0.84
CA LEU A 5 4.24 -5.92 -0.03
C LEU A 5 3.01 -6.60 -0.64
N ARG A 6 3.11 -7.87 -1.02
CA ARG A 6 1.95 -8.65 -1.48
C ARG A 6 0.87 -8.70 -0.40
N LEU A 7 1.26 -8.82 0.86
CA LEU A 7 0.38 -8.72 2.02
C LEU A 7 -0.23 -7.30 2.18
N ARG A 8 0.55 -6.23 1.98
CA ARG A 8 0.06 -4.82 2.00
C ARG A 8 -0.94 -4.51 0.88
N ILE A 9 -0.70 -5.10 -0.29
CA ILE A 9 -1.59 -5.01 -1.46
C ILE A 9 -2.83 -5.88 -1.26
N GLN A 10 -2.72 -7.07 -0.64
CA GLN A 10 -3.88 -7.91 -0.31
C GLN A 10 -4.75 -7.29 0.81
N ALA A 11 -4.13 -6.61 1.78
CA ALA A 11 -4.83 -5.82 2.80
C ALA A 11 -5.59 -4.61 2.22
N ALA A 12 -5.34 -4.24 0.96
CA ALA A 12 -6.08 -3.21 0.25
C ALA A 12 -7.55 -3.56 -0.01
N GLY A 13 -7.92 -4.84 0.15
CA GLY A 13 -9.28 -5.38 0.29
C GLY A 13 -10.40 -4.60 -0.41
N ARG A 14 -10.94 -3.57 0.24
CA ARG A 14 -12.10 -2.81 -0.24
C ARG A 14 -11.80 -1.75 -1.31
N PHE A 15 -10.55 -1.33 -1.46
CA PHE A 15 -10.12 -0.31 -2.42
C PHE A 15 -9.41 -0.91 -3.64
N THR A 16 -9.06 -2.20 -3.59
CA THR A 16 -8.62 -2.93 -4.78
C THR A 16 -9.79 -3.07 -5.76
N PRO A 17 -9.67 -2.55 -6.99
CA PRO A 17 -10.69 -2.73 -8.01
C PRO A 17 -10.85 -4.23 -8.32
N PRO A 18 -12.05 -4.69 -8.69
CA PRO A 18 -12.23 -6.05 -9.22
C PRO A 18 -11.27 -6.30 -10.39
N ALA A 19 -10.78 -7.54 -10.50
CA ALA A 19 -9.86 -7.91 -11.57
C ALA A 19 -10.44 -7.54 -12.96
N GLY A 20 -9.65 -6.79 -13.75
CA GLY A 20 -10.05 -6.34 -15.09
C GLY A 20 -11.02 -5.15 -15.13
N SER A 21 -11.37 -4.54 -13.99
CA SER A 21 -12.27 -3.37 -13.96
C SER A 21 -11.60 -2.05 -14.34
N LEU A 22 -10.28 -1.94 -14.14
CA LEU A 22 -9.50 -0.79 -14.61
C LEU A 22 -9.18 -0.93 -16.09
N SER A 23 -9.38 0.14 -16.85
CA SER A 23 -8.84 0.27 -18.20
C SER A 23 -7.31 0.32 -18.20
N GLU A 24 -6.67 0.03 -19.34
CA GLU A 24 -5.21 0.11 -19.44
C GLU A 24 -4.67 1.50 -19.08
N GLN A 25 -5.37 2.57 -19.52
CA GLN A 25 -5.01 3.94 -19.20
C GLN A 25 -5.03 4.20 -17.68
N GLU A 26 -6.07 3.72 -16.98
CA GLU A 26 -6.15 3.85 -15.52
C GLU A 26 -5.04 3.07 -14.81
N ARG A 27 -4.72 1.86 -15.29
CA ARG A 27 -3.60 1.07 -14.76
C ARG A 27 -2.26 1.79 -14.95
N VAL A 28 -2.02 2.36 -16.13
CA VAL A 28 -0.81 3.17 -16.40
C VAL A 28 -0.74 4.40 -15.49
N LEU A 29 -1.86 5.09 -15.27
CA LEU A 29 -1.90 6.26 -14.37
C LEU A 29 -1.62 5.88 -12.92
N VAL A 30 -2.16 4.77 -12.42
CA VAL A 30 -1.85 4.25 -11.08
C VAL A 30 -0.36 3.95 -10.97
N PHE A 31 0.22 3.27 -11.97
CA PHE A 31 1.64 2.95 -11.97
C PHE A 31 2.51 4.21 -11.94
N ARG A 32 2.25 5.18 -12.84
CA ARG A 32 2.99 6.44 -12.90
C ARG A 32 2.85 7.26 -11.63
N ALA A 33 1.70 7.23 -10.98
CA ALA A 33 1.48 7.92 -9.71
C ALA A 33 2.36 7.35 -8.59
N VAL A 34 2.42 6.02 -8.46
CA VAL A 34 3.28 5.36 -7.47
C VAL A 34 4.75 5.57 -7.79
N GLN A 35 5.13 5.53 -9.07
CA GLN A 35 6.49 5.83 -9.51
C GLN A 35 6.91 7.26 -9.12
N ALA A 36 6.07 8.26 -9.37
CA ALA A 36 6.36 9.65 -9.01
C ALA A 36 6.57 9.83 -7.50
N VAL A 37 5.85 9.09 -6.66
CA VAL A 37 6.07 9.11 -5.20
C VAL A 37 7.43 8.51 -4.86
N ILE A 38 7.72 7.30 -5.35
CA ILE A 38 8.97 6.58 -5.02
C ILE A 38 10.21 7.33 -5.54
N GLU A 39 10.08 8.04 -6.66
CA GLU A 39 11.18 8.79 -7.28
C GLU A 39 11.25 10.25 -6.82
N ALA A 40 10.37 10.70 -5.91
CA ALA A 40 10.25 12.11 -5.50
C ALA A 40 11.56 12.72 -4.99
N ASP A 41 12.39 11.94 -4.29
CA ASP A 41 13.69 12.38 -3.76
C ASP A 41 14.85 12.16 -4.75
N GLY A 42 14.57 11.74 -5.98
CA GLY A 42 15.57 11.54 -7.02
C GLY A 42 16.45 10.29 -6.85
N PHE A 43 16.11 9.40 -5.90
CA PHE A 43 16.81 8.13 -5.70
C PHE A 43 15.83 6.97 -5.53
N LEU A 44 15.92 5.98 -6.42
CA LEU A 44 15.15 4.74 -6.32
C LEU A 44 15.83 3.76 -5.35
N ALA A 45 15.36 3.71 -4.12
CA ALA A 45 15.80 2.70 -3.15
C ALA A 45 15.28 1.30 -3.55
N GLN A 46 16.02 0.25 -3.17
CA GLN A 46 15.64 -1.15 -3.49
C GLN A 46 14.21 -1.52 -3.07
N PRO A 47 13.69 -1.12 -1.89
CA PRO A 47 12.29 -1.38 -1.54
C PRO A 47 11.28 -0.74 -2.50
N GLY A 48 11.57 0.47 -3.00
CA GLY A 48 10.76 1.15 -4.01
C GLY A 48 10.81 0.45 -5.37
N ALA A 49 11.99 -0.02 -5.79
CA ALA A 49 12.13 -0.79 -7.03
C ALA A 49 11.34 -2.12 -6.98
N ASP A 50 11.41 -2.83 -5.85
CA ASP A 50 10.65 -4.06 -5.62
C ASP A 50 9.14 -3.79 -5.67
N LEU A 51 8.69 -2.65 -5.11
CA LEU A 51 7.31 -2.20 -5.17
C LEU A 51 6.82 -1.94 -6.59
N LEU A 52 7.59 -1.18 -7.38
CA LEU A 52 7.23 -0.94 -8.78
C LEU A 52 7.15 -2.23 -9.58
N MET A 53 8.08 -3.17 -9.35
CA MET A 53 8.02 -4.47 -10.02
C MET A 53 6.74 -5.23 -9.66
N SER A 54 6.41 -5.38 -8.37
CA SER A 54 5.19 -6.07 -7.96
C SER A 54 3.91 -5.39 -8.46
N LEU A 55 3.86 -4.05 -8.41
CA LEU A 55 2.71 -3.30 -8.92
C LEU A 55 2.54 -3.46 -10.43
N ARG A 56 3.63 -3.52 -11.19
CA ARG A 56 3.60 -3.78 -12.63
C ARG A 56 2.99 -5.14 -12.96
N GLU A 57 3.30 -6.16 -12.17
CA GLU A 57 2.73 -7.51 -12.31
C GLU A 57 1.23 -7.50 -11.98
N GLU A 58 0.84 -6.88 -10.87
CA GLU A 58 -0.57 -6.77 -10.44
C GLU A 58 -1.43 -6.05 -11.48
N LEU A 59 -0.92 -4.95 -12.03
CA LEU A 59 -1.59 -4.15 -13.06
C LEU A 59 -1.51 -4.77 -14.46
N GLN A 60 -0.82 -5.91 -14.61
CA GLN A 60 -0.65 -6.60 -15.89
C GLN A 60 -0.04 -5.68 -16.97
N LEU A 61 0.97 -4.88 -16.59
CA LEU A 61 1.62 -3.89 -17.47
C LEU A 61 2.98 -4.39 -17.99
N HIS A 62 3.17 -5.70 -18.14
CA HIS A 62 4.43 -6.28 -18.58
C HIS A 62 4.81 -5.83 -20.00
N HIS A 63 3.82 -5.58 -20.86
CA HIS A 63 4.02 -5.12 -22.24
C HIS A 63 4.39 -3.65 -22.36
N VAL A 64 4.15 -2.84 -21.32
CA VAL A 64 4.46 -1.41 -21.33
C VAL A 64 5.94 -1.22 -21.00
N THR A 65 6.72 -0.75 -21.97
CA THR A 65 8.18 -0.57 -21.81
C THR A 65 8.59 0.85 -21.46
N ASP A 66 7.69 1.80 -21.67
CA ASP A 66 7.88 3.23 -21.37
C ASP A 66 6.57 3.77 -20.77
N PHE A 67 6.65 4.27 -19.55
CA PHE A 67 5.51 4.85 -18.84
C PHE A 67 5.46 6.38 -18.98
N GLY A 68 6.43 6.99 -19.67
CA GLY A 68 6.54 8.45 -19.79
C GLY A 68 7.10 9.09 -18.51
N PRO A 69 7.07 10.44 -18.43
CA PRO A 69 7.55 11.17 -17.25
C PRO A 69 6.64 10.95 -16.04
N ASP A 70 7.09 11.41 -14.88
CA ASP A 70 6.30 11.41 -13.65
C ASP A 70 4.93 12.04 -13.85
N LEU A 71 3.91 11.42 -13.24
CA LEU A 71 2.56 11.92 -13.31
C LEU A 71 2.44 13.22 -12.51
N THR A 72 1.92 14.27 -13.14
CA THR A 72 1.65 15.53 -12.45
C THR A 72 0.19 15.63 -11.97
N ALA A 73 -0.05 16.47 -10.96
CA ALA A 73 -1.38 16.78 -10.47
C ALA A 73 -2.31 17.33 -11.59
N ASP A 74 -1.77 18.12 -12.52
CA ASP A 74 -2.55 18.71 -13.62
C ASP A 74 -2.97 17.65 -14.65
N GLU A 75 -2.08 16.73 -15.01
CA GLU A 75 -2.40 15.58 -15.86
C GLU A 75 -3.48 14.71 -15.21
N LEU A 76 -3.39 14.51 -13.89
CA LEU A 76 -4.34 13.69 -13.15
C LEU A 76 -5.75 14.32 -13.11
N ARG A 77 -5.88 15.64 -12.93
CA ARG A 77 -7.19 16.33 -12.95
C ARG A 77 -7.92 16.17 -14.28
N GLY A 78 -7.20 16.12 -15.40
CA GLY A 78 -7.77 16.01 -16.75
C GLY A 78 -8.01 14.58 -17.24
N SER A 79 -7.65 13.56 -16.45
CA SER A 79 -7.53 12.17 -16.90
C SER A 79 -8.86 11.42 -17.11
N GLY A 80 -9.97 11.90 -16.52
CA GLY A 80 -11.27 11.23 -16.60
C GLY A 80 -11.34 9.88 -15.86
N LEU A 81 -10.47 9.65 -14.86
CA LEU A 81 -10.47 8.43 -14.03
C LEU A 81 -11.86 8.09 -13.48
N SER A 82 -12.21 6.80 -13.52
CA SER A 82 -13.39 6.30 -12.81
C SER A 82 -13.25 6.49 -11.30
N ALA A 83 -14.38 6.50 -10.58
CA ALA A 83 -14.37 6.60 -9.12
C ALA A 83 -13.53 5.47 -8.46
N ALA A 84 -13.63 4.24 -8.98
CA ALA A 84 -12.83 3.11 -8.51
C ALA A 84 -11.34 3.33 -8.74
N ALA A 85 -10.95 3.87 -9.91
CA ALA A 85 -9.57 4.17 -10.20
C ALA A 85 -9.02 5.31 -9.33
N LYS A 86 -9.84 6.33 -9.02
CA LYS A 86 -9.46 7.40 -8.09
C LYS A 86 -9.21 6.87 -6.69
N ASP A 87 -10.13 6.06 -6.16
CA ASP A 87 -9.98 5.46 -4.83
C ASP A 87 -8.72 4.60 -4.75
N TYR A 88 -8.51 3.74 -5.75
CA TYR A 88 -7.36 2.85 -5.80
C TYR A 88 -6.04 3.61 -5.98
N LEU A 89 -5.99 4.62 -6.85
CA LEU A 89 -4.81 5.47 -7.01
C LEU A 89 -4.46 6.16 -5.70
N CYS A 90 -5.44 6.78 -5.03
CA CYS A 90 -5.27 7.42 -3.72
C CYS A 90 -4.71 6.43 -2.69
N TYR A 91 -5.29 5.24 -2.62
CA TYR A 91 -4.82 4.19 -1.73
C TYR A 91 -3.37 3.79 -2.02
N MET A 92 -3.03 3.59 -3.30
CA MET A 92 -1.69 3.13 -3.70
C MET A 92 -0.60 4.19 -3.46
N VAL A 93 -0.88 5.47 -3.71
CA VAL A 93 0.10 6.55 -3.44
C VAL A 93 0.32 6.75 -1.94
N LEU A 94 -0.76 6.63 -1.14
CA LEU A 94 -0.64 6.67 0.31
C LEU A 94 0.10 5.45 0.86
N LEU A 95 -0.09 4.28 0.27
CA LEU A 95 0.63 3.07 0.68
C LEU A 95 2.12 3.13 0.30
N SER A 96 2.45 3.68 -0.88
CA SER A 96 3.82 3.74 -1.38
C SER A 96 4.72 4.65 -0.57
N GLY A 97 4.21 5.76 -0.04
CA GLY A 97 4.98 6.64 0.87
C GLY A 97 5.39 6.01 2.21
N PHE A 98 4.92 4.78 2.50
CA PHE A 98 5.32 4.01 3.67
C PHE A 98 5.99 2.68 3.29
N ALA A 99 6.39 2.52 2.03
CA ALA A 99 6.97 1.27 1.54
C ALA A 99 8.25 0.90 2.32
N ASP A 100 9.10 1.89 2.60
CA ASP A 100 10.37 1.76 3.31
C ASP A 100 10.30 2.15 4.80
N GLY A 101 9.14 2.62 5.27
CA GLY A 101 8.86 2.99 6.65
C GLY A 101 9.18 4.45 7.01
N VAL A 102 9.68 5.27 6.09
CA VAL A 102 9.96 6.69 6.33
C VAL A 102 9.46 7.54 5.17
N MET A 103 8.37 8.26 5.39
CA MET A 103 7.87 9.22 4.39
C MET A 103 8.66 10.53 4.45
N THR A 104 9.32 10.90 3.35
CA THR A 104 10.08 12.16 3.24
C THR A 104 9.18 13.36 2.94
N ASP A 105 9.75 14.58 3.02
CA ASP A 105 9.02 15.79 2.67
C ASP A 105 8.70 15.85 1.15
N GLY A 106 9.59 15.33 0.29
CA GLY A 106 9.38 15.26 -1.15
C GLY A 106 8.26 14.30 -1.53
N GLU A 107 8.26 13.10 -0.95
CA GLU A 107 7.18 12.12 -1.12
C GLU A 107 5.84 12.69 -0.64
N ARG A 108 5.84 13.38 0.51
CA ARG A 108 4.63 14.01 1.05
C ARG A 108 4.05 15.05 0.10
N GLU A 109 4.89 15.91 -0.47
CA GLU A 109 4.45 16.93 -1.42
C GLU A 109 3.79 16.30 -2.66
N VAL A 110 4.41 15.24 -3.22
CA VAL A 110 3.85 14.51 -4.36
C VAL A 110 2.52 13.84 -4.00
N ILE A 111 2.46 13.13 -2.86
CA ILE A 111 1.24 12.45 -2.39
C ILE A 111 0.11 13.48 -2.20
N ASP A 112 0.37 14.59 -1.51
CA ASP A 112 -0.65 15.61 -1.26
C ASP A 112 -1.14 16.25 -2.57
N GLY A 113 -0.23 16.52 -3.52
CA GLY A 113 -0.56 17.04 -4.84
C GLY A 113 -1.43 16.08 -5.66
N LEU A 114 -1.08 14.79 -5.69
CA LEU A 114 -1.85 13.77 -6.40
C LEU A 114 -3.21 13.52 -5.74
N CYS A 115 -3.27 13.38 -4.41
CA CYS A 115 -4.51 13.20 -3.68
C CYS A 115 -5.46 14.40 -3.86
N ALA A 116 -4.95 15.63 -3.84
CA ALA A 116 -5.75 16.82 -4.12
C ALA A 116 -6.30 16.84 -5.55
N ALA A 117 -5.52 16.34 -6.53
CA ALA A 117 -5.95 16.27 -7.93
C ALA A 117 -7.05 15.23 -8.21
N LEU A 118 -7.22 14.24 -7.34
CA LEU A 118 -8.28 13.23 -7.50
C LEU A 118 -9.69 13.76 -7.21
N ASP A 119 -9.80 14.92 -6.56
CA ASP A 119 -11.10 15.53 -6.18
C ASP A 119 -11.99 14.54 -5.40
N LEU A 120 -11.37 13.84 -4.42
CA LEU A 120 -12.08 12.99 -3.48
C LEU A 120 -12.66 13.85 -2.37
N ASP A 121 -13.89 13.55 -1.96
CA ASP A 121 -14.46 14.20 -0.79
C ASP A 121 -13.66 13.86 0.48
N GLU A 122 -13.70 14.77 1.46
CA GLU A 122 -12.89 14.66 2.68
C GLU A 122 -13.18 13.38 3.47
N ARG A 123 -14.44 12.94 3.49
CA ARG A 123 -14.84 11.70 4.15
C ARG A 123 -14.20 10.49 3.46
N ARG A 124 -14.23 10.45 2.12
CA ARG A 124 -13.63 9.39 1.33
C ARG A 124 -12.10 9.36 1.46
N ARG A 125 -11.46 10.53 1.44
CA ARG A 125 -10.01 10.64 1.68
C ARG A 125 -9.63 10.10 3.07
N ALA A 126 -10.38 10.47 4.11
CA ALA A 126 -10.16 9.97 5.46
C ALA A 126 -10.37 8.44 5.58
N GLU A 127 -11.38 7.89 4.89
CA GLU A 127 -11.62 6.45 4.81
C GLU A 127 -10.45 5.69 4.18
N ILE A 128 -9.86 6.25 3.11
CA ILE A 128 -8.71 5.64 2.42
C ILE A 128 -7.47 5.74 3.32
N GLN A 129 -7.20 6.91 3.88
CA GLN A 129 -6.06 7.14 4.76
C GLN A 129 -6.08 6.19 5.98
N SER A 130 -7.24 6.01 6.62
CA SER A 130 -7.41 5.07 7.73
C SER A 130 -7.12 3.63 7.32
N ALA A 131 -7.55 3.23 6.11
CA ALA A 131 -7.26 1.89 5.60
C ALA A 131 -5.77 1.69 5.26
N CYS A 132 -5.10 2.69 4.68
CA CYS A 132 -3.66 2.64 4.45
C CYS A 132 -2.90 2.49 5.77
N GLN A 133 -3.22 3.30 6.77
CA GLN A 133 -2.60 3.22 8.11
C GLN A 133 -2.78 1.84 8.73
N ARG A 134 -3.98 1.26 8.62
CA ARG A 134 -4.25 -0.09 9.07
C ARG A 134 -3.41 -1.11 8.31
N ALA A 135 -3.41 -1.10 6.97
CA ALA A 135 -2.63 -2.02 6.16
C ALA A 135 -1.12 -1.94 6.45
N ILE A 136 -0.59 -0.74 6.70
CA ILE A 136 0.81 -0.52 7.09
C ILE A 136 1.08 -1.14 8.46
N LEU A 137 0.19 -0.92 9.44
CA LEU A 137 0.31 -1.50 10.78
C LEU A 137 0.25 -3.03 10.73
N GLU A 138 -0.72 -3.59 10.03
CA GLU A 138 -0.90 -5.03 9.82
C GLU A 138 0.35 -5.67 9.23
N ALA A 139 0.87 -5.08 8.14
CA ALA A 139 2.09 -5.57 7.51
C ALA A 139 3.34 -5.40 8.39
N THR A 140 3.42 -4.32 9.14
CA THR A 140 4.52 -4.09 10.09
C THR A 140 4.51 -5.14 11.20
N ILE A 141 3.32 -5.45 11.74
CA ILE A 141 3.16 -6.52 12.72
C ILE A 141 3.60 -7.83 12.07
N LEU A 142 2.98 -8.25 10.96
CA LEU A 142 3.26 -9.52 10.28
C LEU A 142 4.75 -9.74 9.95
N MET A 143 5.46 -8.70 9.51
CA MET A 143 6.89 -8.81 9.16
C MET A 143 7.80 -8.96 10.38
N ASN A 144 7.44 -8.37 11.52
CA ASN A 144 8.25 -8.41 12.74
C ASN A 144 7.79 -9.50 13.72
N LEU A 145 6.56 -10.01 13.56
CA LEU A 145 5.93 -10.99 14.43
C LEU A 145 6.76 -12.29 14.59
N PRO A 146 7.40 -12.86 13.55
CA PRO A 146 8.21 -14.08 13.73
C PRO A 146 9.41 -13.84 14.65
N GLU A 147 10.07 -12.70 14.50
CA GLU A 147 11.22 -12.32 15.31
C GLU A 147 10.78 -11.99 16.74
N VAL A 148 9.65 -11.29 16.92
CA VAL A 148 9.08 -10.98 18.24
C VAL A 148 8.60 -12.24 18.95
N ILE A 149 7.92 -13.17 18.28
CA ILE A 149 7.48 -14.45 18.87
C ILE A 149 8.70 -15.30 19.25
N SER A 150 9.68 -15.41 18.36
CA SER A 150 10.87 -16.25 18.63
C SER A 150 11.77 -15.68 19.73
N SER A 151 11.79 -14.36 19.93
CA SER A 151 12.66 -13.69 20.91
C SER A 151 11.99 -13.31 22.25
N SER A 152 10.67 -13.45 22.39
CA SER A 152 9.92 -13.03 23.58
C SER A 152 9.17 -14.18 24.27
N ASP A 153 9.61 -14.55 25.46
CA ASP A 153 8.92 -15.51 26.34
C ASP A 153 7.46 -15.10 26.61
N LEU A 154 7.19 -13.79 26.66
CA LEU A 154 5.84 -13.24 26.84
C LEU A 154 4.98 -13.51 25.60
N ALA A 155 5.51 -13.30 24.39
CA ALA A 155 4.78 -13.55 23.16
C ALA A 155 4.50 -15.05 22.96
N GLN A 156 5.47 -15.91 23.26
CA GLN A 156 5.28 -17.38 23.22
C GLN A 156 4.25 -17.87 24.23
N ARG A 157 4.19 -17.23 25.40
CA ARG A 157 3.19 -17.53 26.42
C ARG A 157 1.81 -17.06 25.99
N TYR A 158 1.70 -15.89 25.38
CA TYR A 158 0.45 -15.37 24.82
C TYR A 158 -0.11 -16.28 23.71
N CYS A 159 0.75 -16.75 22.80
CA CYS A 159 0.36 -17.71 21.75
C CYS A 159 -0.21 -19.01 22.35
N ARG A 160 0.44 -19.56 23.39
CA ARG A 160 -0.03 -20.75 24.11
C ARG A 160 -1.37 -20.53 24.81
N GLU A 161 -1.54 -19.39 25.47
CA GLU A 161 -2.77 -19.07 26.22
C GLU A 161 -3.99 -18.87 25.27
N LEU A 162 -3.75 -18.40 24.04
CA LEU A 162 -4.77 -18.27 22.99
C LEU A 162 -5.01 -19.55 22.17
N GLY A 163 -4.24 -20.62 22.40
CA GLY A 163 -4.34 -21.87 21.63
C GLY A 163 -3.91 -21.72 20.16
N LEU A 164 -3.09 -20.71 19.87
CA LEU A 164 -2.54 -20.47 18.54
C LEU A 164 -1.31 -21.35 18.37
N ASP A 165 -1.26 -22.14 17.30
CA ASP A 165 -0.03 -22.81 16.91
C ASP A 165 0.97 -21.72 16.50
N GLY A 166 2.05 -21.55 17.27
CA GLY A 166 3.05 -20.49 17.08
C GLY A 166 3.76 -20.51 15.72
N ASP A 167 3.48 -21.53 14.91
CA ASP A 167 3.94 -21.69 13.53
C ASP A 167 3.04 -20.95 12.51
N SER A 168 1.80 -20.58 12.85
CA SER A 168 0.90 -19.82 11.97
C SER A 168 0.93 -18.32 12.30
N LEU A 169 1.89 -17.62 11.71
CA LEU A 169 2.08 -16.18 11.85
C LEU A 169 0.84 -15.35 11.45
N GLU A 170 0.07 -15.83 10.47
CA GLU A 170 -1.19 -15.20 10.06
C GLU A 170 -2.25 -15.24 11.16
N GLN A 171 -2.43 -16.39 11.83
CA GLN A 171 -3.41 -16.51 12.92
C GLN A 171 -3.05 -15.65 14.15
N VAL A 172 -1.75 -15.52 14.45
CA VAL A 172 -1.29 -14.66 15.55
C VAL A 172 -1.44 -13.18 15.20
N ALA A 173 -1.16 -12.78 13.97
CA ALA A 173 -1.40 -11.42 13.51
C ALA A 173 -2.89 -11.08 13.55
N ASP A 174 -3.76 -11.96 13.03
CA ASP A 174 -5.21 -11.76 13.05
C ASP A 174 -5.75 -11.58 14.47
N ALA A 175 -5.29 -12.40 15.43
CA ALA A 175 -5.70 -12.28 16.82
C ALA A 175 -5.24 -10.95 17.47
N ILE A 176 -4.02 -10.50 17.18
CA ILE A 176 -3.49 -9.21 17.67
C ILE A 176 -4.29 -8.05 17.07
N LEU A 177 -4.54 -8.09 15.76
CA LEU A 177 -5.28 -7.06 15.05
C LEU A 177 -6.74 -6.98 15.49
N GLN A 178 -7.36 -8.12 15.76
CA GLN A 178 -8.70 -8.19 16.31
C GLN A 178 -8.75 -7.61 17.73
N SER A 179 -7.77 -7.93 18.58
CA SER A 179 -7.67 -7.35 19.92
C SER A 179 -7.40 -5.83 19.91
N LEU A 180 -6.68 -5.32 18.90
CA LEU A 180 -6.44 -3.88 18.73
C LEU A 180 -7.67 -3.14 18.16
N ALA A 181 -8.54 -3.83 17.42
CA ALA A 181 -9.77 -3.25 16.89
C ALA A 181 -10.90 -3.15 17.93
N GLU A 182 -10.81 -3.93 19.02
CA GLU A 182 -11.79 -3.98 20.12
C GLU A 182 -11.40 -3.10 21.32
N ALA A 183 -10.19 -2.54 21.34
CA ALA A 183 -9.65 -1.66 22.39
C ALA A 183 -9.87 -0.16 22.09
#